data_AF-A0A8H5IFF3-F1
#
_entry.id   AF-A0A8H5IFF3-F1
#
_cell.length_a   1.000
_cell.length_b   1.000
_cell.length_c   1.000
_cell.angle_alpha   90.00
_cell.angle_beta   90.00
_cell.angle_gamma   90.00
#
_symmetry.space_group_name_H-M   'P 1'
#
loop_
_entity.id
_entity.type
_entity.pdbx_description
1 polymer ?
#
loop_
_entity_poly.entity_id
_entity_poly.type
_entity_poly.pdbx_seq_one_letter_code
_entity_poly.pdbx_strand_id
1 'polypeptide(L)'
;MCSIVTINLYCKRCRKHLGNTVDDRKCGAARQGGRDYHPYPERRTETYRLKWQDCKDCQYEYRMYLHALHNGLDWPEPNPPFTN
;
A
#
# COMPACT_ATOMS: atom_id res chain seq x y z
N MET A 1 2.20 2.85 23.92
CA MET A 1 1.82 1.48 23.53
C MET A 1 2.71 1.05 22.37
N CYS A 2 3.52 0.01 22.56
CA CYS A 2 4.41 -0.54 21.53
C CYS A 2 3.64 -1.60 20.73
N SER A 3 3.68 -1.53 19.40
CA SER A 3 2.95 -2.49 18.56
C SER A 3 3.75 -2.89 17.31
N ILE A 4 3.74 -4.18 16.99
CA ILE A 4 4.16 -4.70 15.69
C ILE A 4 2.90 -4.76 14.82
N VAL A 5 2.84 -3.93 13.78
CA VAL A 5 1.68 -3.87 12.89
C VAL A 5 2.01 -4.56 11.57
N THR A 6 1.26 -5.61 11.24
CA THR A 6 1.29 -6.18 9.89
C THR A 6 0.35 -5.39 9.00
N ILE A 7 0.90 -4.76 7.96
CA ILE A 7 0.15 -3.95 7.01
C ILE A 7 -0.05 -4.76 5.74
N ASN A 8 -1.30 -5.08 5.41
CA ASN A 8 -1.65 -5.71 4.15
C ASN A 8 -1.65 -4.66 3.03
N LEU A 9 -0.89 -4.93 1.97
CA LEU A 9 -0.81 -4.07 0.80
C LEU A 9 -1.73 -4.64 -0.29
N TYR A 10 -2.54 -3.77 -0.88
CA TYR A 10 -3.44 -4.12 -1.97
C TYR A 10 -3.22 -3.16 -3.13
N CYS A 11 -3.54 -3.64 -4.33
CA CYS A 11 -3.53 -2.81 -5.51
C CYS A 11 -4.63 -1.75 -5.41
N LYS A 12 -4.29 -0.48 -5.64
CA LYS A 12 -5.31 0.59 -5.64
C LYS A 12 -6.38 0.40 -6.73
N ARG A 13 -6.02 -0.22 -7.87
CA ARG A 13 -6.92 -0.45 -9.02
C ARG A 13 -7.72 -1.74 -8.89
N CYS A 14 -7.04 -2.89 -8.92
CA CYS A 14 -7.71 -4.20 -8.96
C CYS A 14 -7.95 -4.84 -7.59
N ARG A 15 -7.54 -4.18 -6.49
CA ARG A 15 -7.59 -4.70 -5.11
C ARG A 15 -6.88 -6.05 -4.91
N LYS A 16 -6.07 -6.50 -5.87
CA LYS A 16 -5.21 -7.68 -5.74
C LYS A 16 -4.26 -7.50 -4.57
N HIS A 17 -4.12 -8.51 -3.74
CA HIS A 17 -3.14 -8.50 -2.65
C HIS A 17 -1.72 -8.46 -3.22
N LEU A 18 -0.89 -7.55 -2.70
CA LEU A 18 0.47 -7.30 -3.17
C LEU A 18 1.54 -7.81 -2.21
N GLY A 19 1.12 -8.31 -1.05
CA GLY A 19 2.00 -8.72 0.03
C GLY A 19 1.74 -7.95 1.31
N ASN A 20 2.57 -8.21 2.30
CA ASN A 20 2.48 -7.61 3.62
C ASN A 20 3.79 -6.89 3.94
N THR A 21 3.71 -5.76 4.63
CA THR A 21 4.86 -5.10 5.24
C THR A 21 4.67 -5.06 6.74
N VAL A 22 5.75 -5.20 7.51
CA VAL A 22 5.70 -5.15 8.97
C VAL A 22 6.27 -3.81 9.41
N ASP A 23 5.45 -3.06 10.14
CA ASP A 23 5.83 -1.78 10.73
C ASP A 23 5.99 -1.95 12.23
N ASP A 24 7.23 -1.85 12.70
CA ASP A 24 7.54 -1.83 14.13
C ASP A 24 7.36 -0.41 14.64
N ARG A 25 6.17 -0.14 15.18
CA ARG A 25 5.88 1.11 15.86
C ARG A 25 6.44 1.04 17.26
N LYS A 26 7.77 1.12 17.32
CA LYS A 26 8.50 1.27 18.57
C LYS A 26 7.95 2.49 19.27
N CYS A 27 7.84 2.38 20.58
CA CYS A 27 7.47 3.45 21.48
C CYS A 27 8.46 4.64 21.39
N GLY A 28 8.39 5.46 20.33
CA GLY A 28 9.17 6.69 20.20
C GLY A 28 8.97 7.60 21.40
N ALA A 29 7.76 7.61 21.96
CA ALA A 29 7.41 8.31 23.20
C ALA A 29 7.96 7.66 24.49
N ALA A 30 8.12 6.33 24.56
CA ALA A 30 8.64 5.68 25.79
C ALA A 30 10.18 5.72 25.86
N ARG A 31 10.86 5.74 24.71
CA ARG A 31 12.33 5.90 24.65
C ARG A 31 12.81 7.26 25.18
N GLN A 32 11.99 8.32 25.06
CA GLN A 32 12.32 9.64 25.60
C GLN A 32 11.78 9.88 27.03
N GLY A 33 10.79 9.11 27.48
CA GLY A 33 10.02 9.42 28.70
C GLY A 33 10.15 8.44 29.87
N GLY A 34 10.92 7.35 29.75
CA GLY A 34 11.21 6.46 30.88
C GLY A 34 9.99 5.80 31.54
N ARG A 35 8.92 5.51 30.78
CA ARG A 35 7.71 4.85 31.30
C ARG A 35 7.58 3.41 30.80
N ASP A 36 7.26 2.55 31.76
CA ASP A 36 6.84 1.14 31.71
C ASP A 36 6.94 0.46 30.34
N TYR A 37 8.06 -0.25 30.15
CA TYR A 37 8.21 -1.21 29.06
C TYR A 37 7.14 -2.30 29.20
N HIS A 38 6.23 -2.37 28.24
CA HIS A 38 5.38 -3.55 28.11
C HIS A 38 6.27 -4.77 27.78
N PRO A 39 6.11 -5.93 28.46
CA PRO A 39 7.00 -7.08 28.29
C PRO A 39 6.92 -7.70 26.88
N TYR A 40 5.81 -7.47 26.16
CA TYR A 40 5.62 -7.92 24.79
C TYR A 40 4.93 -6.82 23.95
N PRO A 41 5.34 -6.63 22.69
CA PRO A 41 4.63 -5.73 21.78
C PRO A 41 3.28 -6.31 21.40
N GLU A 42 2.24 -5.47 21.35
CA GLU A 42 0.94 -5.86 20.81
C GLU A 42 1.08 -6.16 19.31
N ARG A 43 0.55 -7.28 18.83
CA ARG A 43 0.55 -7.64 17.42
C ARG A 43 -0.84 -7.44 16.85
N ARG A 44 -0.95 -6.67 15.76
CA ARG A 44 -2.22 -6.47 15.07
C ARG A 44 -2.04 -6.32 13.57
N THR A 45 -3.09 -6.64 12.83
CA THR A 45 -3.12 -6.54 11.36
C THR A 45 -3.99 -5.36 10.95
N GLU A 46 -3.47 -4.53 10.07
CA GLU A 46 -4.15 -3.33 9.59
C GLU A 46 -4.06 -3.22 8.06
N THR A 47 -5.01 -2.51 7.47
CA THR A 47 -5.01 -2.20 6.02
C THR A 47 -4.91 -0.70 5.85
N TYR A 48 -3.76 -0.22 5.37
CA TYR A 48 -3.53 1.21 5.13
C TYR A 48 -3.79 1.57 3.67
N ARG A 49 -4.92 2.23 3.40
CA ARG A 49 -5.26 2.74 2.06
C ARG A 49 -4.20 3.70 1.50
N LEU A 50 -3.52 4.46 2.35
CA LEU A 50 -2.45 5.39 1.98
C LEU A 50 -1.19 4.70 1.43
N LYS A 51 -1.00 3.39 1.69
CA LYS A 51 0.14 2.60 1.16
C LYS A 51 -0.25 1.77 -0.07
N TRP A 52 -1.42 2.01 -0.66
CA TRP A 52 -1.86 1.27 -1.84
C TRP A 52 -1.08 1.73 -3.07
N GLN A 53 -0.53 0.76 -3.82
CA GLN A 53 0.26 0.98 -5.03
C GLN A 53 -0.36 0.24 -6.22
N ASP A 54 0.02 0.57 -7.45
CA ASP A 54 -0.43 -0.21 -8.62
C ASP A 54 0.33 -1.54 -8.70
N CYS A 55 -0.38 -2.62 -9.05
CA CYS A 55 0.29 -3.89 -9.36
C CYS A 55 0.96 -3.82 -10.73
N LYS A 56 1.90 -4.72 -11.01
CA LYS A 56 2.60 -4.79 -12.30
C LYS A 56 1.63 -4.89 -13.49
N ASP A 57 0.56 -5.67 -13.32
CA ASP A 57 -0.46 -5.88 -14.36
C ASP A 57 -1.19 -4.55 -14.68
N CYS A 58 -1.67 -3.85 -13.65
CA CYS A 58 -2.33 -2.54 -13.82
C CYS A 58 -1.37 -1.44 -14.31
N GLN A 59 -0.09 -1.49 -13.95
CA GLN A 59 0.93 -0.59 -14.51
C GLN A 59 1.19 -0.89 -16.00
N TYR A 60 1.18 -2.16 -16.39
CA TYR A 60 1.35 -2.56 -17.79
C TYR A 60 0.16 -2.09 -18.63
N GLU A 61 -1.07 -2.32 -18.17
CA GLU A 61 -2.28 -1.79 -18.81
C GLU A 61 -2.20 -0.28 -18.99
N TYR A 62 -1.66 0.46 -18.00
CA TYR A 62 -1.48 1.91 -18.14
C TYR A 62 -0.55 2.28 -19.27
N ARG A 63 0.60 1.60 -19.34
CA ARG A 63 1.61 1.87 -20.36
C ARG A 63 1.06 1.56 -21.74
N MET A 64 0.29 0.49 -21.89
CA MET A 64 -0.36 0.16 -23.17
C MET A 64 -1.41 1.19 -23.55
N TYR A 65 -2.24 1.63 -22.60
CA TYR A 65 -3.21 2.72 -22.83
C TYR A 65 -2.51 4.02 -23.27
N LEU A 66 -1.47 4.46 -22.55
CA LEU A 66 -0.69 5.65 -22.92
C LEU A 66 0.00 5.50 -24.28
N HIS A 67 0.54 4.33 -24.58
CA HIS A 67 1.15 4.04 -25.87
C HIS A 67 0.13 4.08 -27.01
N ALA A 68 -1.06 3.52 -26.81
CA ALA A 68 -2.14 3.56 -27.80
C ALA A 68 -2.60 5.01 -28.06
N LEU A 69 -2.81 5.81 -27.00
CA LEU A 69 -3.13 7.23 -27.12
C LEU A 69 -2.05 8.00 -27.88
N HIS A 70 -0.76 7.75 -27.59
CA HIS A 70 0.35 8.42 -28.27
C HIS A 70 0.40 8.10 -29.77
N ASN A 71 -0.04 6.91 -30.16
CA ASN A 71 -0.11 6.47 -31.56
C ASN A 71 -1.45 6.77 -32.25
N GLY A 72 -2.37 7.47 -31.58
CA GLY A 72 -3.70 7.78 -32.13
C GLY A 72 -4.59 6.56 -32.32
N LEU A 73 -4.31 5.46 -31.62
CA LEU A 73 -5.13 4.24 -31.64
C LEU A 73 -6.28 4.38 -30.65
N ASP A 74 -7.47 3.95 -31.07
CA ASP A 74 -8.61 3.81 -30.18
C ASP A 74 -8.35 2.65 -29.21
N TRP A 75 -8.36 2.93 -27.90
CA TRP A 75 -8.07 1.97 -26.85
C TRP A 75 -9.07 2.15 -25.71
N PRO A 76 -9.64 1.04 -25.18
CA PRO A 76 -10.64 1.13 -24.12
C PRO A 76 -10.08 1.84 -22.89
N GLU A 77 -10.89 2.75 -22.33
CA GLU A 77 -10.55 3.40 -21.07
C GLU A 77 -10.45 2.33 -19.97
N PRO A 78 -9.31 2.24 -19.28
CA PRO A 78 -9.07 1.15 -18.34
C PRO A 78 -9.78 1.41 -17.02
N ASN A 79 -10.45 0.39 -16.48
CA ASN A 79 -11.29 0.48 -15.27
C ASN A 79 -10.58 -0.11 -14.03
N PRO A 80 -10.43 0.63 -12.91
CA PRO A 80 -10.85 2.02 -12.71
C PRO A 80 -9.95 3.02 -13.45
N PRO A 81 -10.44 4.24 -13.79
CA PRO A 81 -9.68 5.22 -14.57
C PRO A 81 -8.34 5.58 -13.91
N PHE A 82 -7.34 5.92 -14.72
CA PHE A 82 -6.09 6.46 -14.19
C PHE A 82 -6.34 7.86 -13.64
N THR A 83 -6.53 7.98 -12.33
CA THR A 83 -6.61 9.29 -11.67
C THR A 83 -5.23 9.95 -11.74
N ASN A 84 -5.16 11.10 -12.41
CA ASN A 84 -4.06 12.06 -12.33
C ASN A 84 -3.77 12.47 -10.88
#